data_AF-A0A2H5F2R8-F1
#
_entry.id   AF-A0A2H5F2R8-F1
#
_cell.length_a   1.000
_cell.length_b   1.000
_cell.length_c   1.000
_cell.angle_alpha   90.00
_cell.angle_beta   90.00
_cell.angle_gamma   90.00
#
_symmetry.space_group_name_H-M   'P 1'
#
loop_
_entity.id
_entity.type
_entity.pdbx_description
1 polymer ?
#
loop_
_entity_poly.entity_id
_entity_poly.type
_entity_poly.pdbx_seq_one_letter_code
_entity_poly.pdbx_strand_id
1 'polypeptide(L)'
;MIAASAAVWGAWLATKAQAANRKLTQEVALAQFRQDWLNMLRSKLAEYLGLLTILYRTDGLEDDAHRMEMVKCAYEIQLLLSPHDPSDNELIVELRTMREAYERRDAEVDAAKVVALSQAILWRGWARITSDIRGP
;
A
#
# COMPACT_ATOMS: atom_id res chain seq x y z
N MET A 1 -23.81 -4.53 -53.19
CA MET A 1 -24.48 -4.28 -51.88
C MET A 1 -23.95 -5.18 -50.76
N ILE A 2 -23.71 -6.48 -50.98
CA ILE A 2 -23.27 -7.45 -49.93
C ILE A 2 -21.91 -7.09 -49.29
N ALA A 3 -20.93 -6.62 -50.07
CA ALA A 3 -19.60 -6.26 -49.57
C ALA A 3 -19.60 -5.04 -48.61
N ALA A 4 -20.48 -4.07 -48.83
CA ALA A 4 -20.61 -2.90 -47.96
C ALA A 4 -21.22 -3.27 -46.60
N SER A 5 -22.18 -4.20 -46.59
CA SER A 5 -22.78 -4.73 -45.36
C SER A 5 -21.75 -5.50 -44.53
N ALA A 6 -20.90 -6.32 -45.16
CA ALA A 6 -19.82 -7.04 -44.48
C ALA A 6 -18.77 -6.10 -43.88
N ALA A 7 -18.41 -5.02 -44.58
CA ALA A 7 -17.46 -4.02 -44.10
C ALA A 7 -17.98 -3.25 -42.88
N VAL A 8 -19.26 -2.88 -42.86
CA VAL A 8 -19.90 -2.21 -41.71
C VAL A 8 -19.97 -3.13 -40.49
N TRP A 9 -20.32 -4.41 -40.69
CA TRP A 9 -20.30 -5.41 -39.61
C TRP A 9 -18.89 -5.66 -39.07
N GLY A 10 -17.89 -5.75 -39.94
CA GLY A 10 -16.49 -5.87 -39.54
C GLY A 10 -15.98 -4.66 -38.74
N ALA A 11 -16.32 -3.44 -39.17
CA ALA A 11 -15.98 -2.22 -38.45
C ALA A 11 -16.68 -2.13 -37.08
N TRP A 12 -17.94 -2.58 -36.98
CA TRP A 12 -18.67 -2.62 -35.71
C TRP A 12 -18.09 -3.65 -34.73
N LEU A 13 -17.72 -4.84 -35.21
CA LEU A 13 -17.05 -5.85 -34.37
C LEU A 13 -15.66 -5.37 -33.92
N ALA A 14 -14.89 -4.76 -34.80
CA ALA A 14 -13.58 -4.20 -34.48
C ALA A 14 -13.66 -3.08 -33.43
N THR A 15 -14.64 -2.17 -33.56
CA THR A 15 -14.86 -1.10 -32.56
C THR A 15 -15.29 -1.65 -31.21
N LYS A 16 -16.17 -2.67 -31.18
CA LYS A 16 -16.50 -3.38 -29.93
C LYS A 16 -15.29 -4.06 -29.29
N ALA A 17 -14.51 -4.79 -30.07
CA ALA A 17 -13.29 -5.44 -29.58
C ALA A 17 -12.26 -4.42 -29.07
N GLN A 18 -12.10 -3.29 -29.76
CA GLN A 18 -11.21 -2.21 -29.34
C GLN A 18 -11.68 -1.55 -28.03
N ALA A 19 -12.98 -1.34 -27.86
CA ALA A 19 -13.54 -0.82 -26.61
C ALA A 19 -13.31 -1.79 -25.43
N ALA A 20 -13.52 -3.09 -25.66
CA ALA A 20 -13.24 -4.12 -24.66
C ALA A 20 -11.74 -4.19 -24.30
N ASN A 21 -10.86 -4.12 -25.29
CA ASN A 21 -9.41 -4.10 -25.07
C ASN A 21 -8.95 -2.86 -24.31
N ARG A 22 -9.54 -1.68 -24.55
CA ARG A 22 -9.24 -0.47 -23.78
C ARG A 22 -9.64 -0.62 -22.33
N LYS A 23 -10.84 -1.16 -22.07
CA LYS A 23 -11.32 -1.42 -20.71
C LYS A 23 -10.40 -2.38 -19.96
N LEU A 24 -10.04 -3.50 -20.59
CA LEU A 24 -9.14 -4.48 -20.00
C LEU A 24 -7.74 -3.90 -19.75
N THR A 25 -7.22 -3.08 -20.68
CA THR A 25 -5.95 -2.37 -20.49
C THR A 25 -6.00 -1.42 -19.29
N GLN A 26 -7.09 -0.68 -19.10
CA GLN A 26 -7.29 0.21 -17.97
C GLN A 26 -7.37 -0.55 -16.63
N GLU A 27 -8.09 -1.68 -16.61
CA GLU A 27 -8.22 -2.54 -15.43
C GLU A 27 -6.87 -3.14 -15.02
N VAL A 28 -6.09 -3.65 -15.99
CA VAL A 28 -4.74 -4.16 -15.75
C VAL A 28 -3.80 -3.06 -15.26
N ALA A 29 -3.82 -1.88 -15.87
CA ALA A 29 -3.00 -0.75 -15.44
C ALA A 29 -3.33 -0.31 -14.01
N LEU A 30 -4.61 -0.29 -13.65
CA LEU A 30 -5.06 0.03 -12.30
C LEU A 30 -4.63 -1.03 -11.28
N ALA A 31 -4.74 -2.32 -11.62
CA ALA A 31 -4.29 -3.41 -10.77
C ALA A 31 -2.77 -3.33 -10.53
N GLN A 32 -1.98 -3.04 -11.57
CA GLN A 32 -0.54 -2.85 -11.46
C GLN A 32 -0.19 -1.68 -10.54
N PHE A 33 -0.83 -0.51 -10.75
CA PHE A 33 -0.62 0.66 -9.89
C PHE A 33 -0.90 0.35 -8.41
N ARG A 34 -2.00 -0.37 -8.13
CA ARG A 34 -2.35 -0.79 -6.76
C ARG A 34 -1.34 -1.78 -6.18
N GLN A 35 -0.83 -2.71 -6.98
CA GLN A 35 0.20 -3.65 -6.56
C GLN A 35 1.51 -2.93 -6.21
N ASP A 36 1.91 -1.94 -7.01
CA ASP A 36 3.12 -1.14 -6.76
C ASP A 36 2.98 -0.33 -5.47
N TRP A 37 1.83 0.32 -5.28
CA TRP A 37 1.50 1.00 -4.02
C TRP A 37 1.58 0.06 -2.81
N LEU A 38 0.96 -1.14 -2.90
CA LEU A 38 0.94 -2.11 -1.80
C LEU A 38 2.34 -2.62 -1.46
N ASN A 39 3.18 -2.84 -2.48
CA ASN A 39 4.57 -3.24 -2.31
C ASN A 39 5.40 -2.15 -1.63
N MET A 40 5.21 -0.90 -2.03
CA MET A 40 5.88 0.24 -1.40
C MET A 40 5.48 0.38 0.07
N LEU A 41 4.18 0.26 0.38
CA LEU A 41 3.70 0.28 1.77
C LEU A 41 4.31 -0.87 2.59
N ARG A 42 4.30 -2.10 2.07
CA ARG A 42 4.92 -3.27 2.74
C ARG A 42 6.40 -3.04 3.02
N SER A 43 7.14 -2.49 2.06
CA SER A 43 8.57 -2.20 2.20
C SER A 43 8.81 -1.19 3.33
N LYS A 44 8.02 -0.11 3.37
CA LYS A 44 8.16 0.95 4.38
C LYS A 44 7.79 0.46 5.78
N LEU A 45 6.74 -0.36 5.90
CA LEU A 45 6.37 -0.98 7.17
C LEU A 45 7.48 -1.90 7.70
N ALA A 46 8.11 -2.69 6.83
CA ALA A 46 9.23 -3.55 7.22
C ALA A 46 10.45 -2.73 7.67
N GLU A 47 10.78 -1.65 6.95
CA GLU A 47 11.85 -0.72 7.29
C GLU A 47 11.63 -0.07 8.65
N TYR A 48 10.43 0.47 8.89
CA TYR A 48 10.07 1.08 10.18
C TYR A 48 10.21 0.09 11.35
N LEU A 49 9.70 -1.13 11.20
CA LEU A 49 9.80 -2.17 12.24
C LEU A 49 11.26 -2.62 12.48
N GLY A 50 12.08 -2.65 11.43
CA GLY A 50 13.51 -2.92 11.53
C GLY A 50 14.25 -1.84 12.31
N LEU A 51 14.00 -0.57 11.98
CA LEU A 51 14.59 0.59 12.66
C LEU A 51 14.21 0.61 14.15
N LEU A 52 12.94 0.36 14.45
CA LEU A 52 12.47 0.23 15.82
C LEU A 52 13.27 -0.83 16.60
N THR A 53 13.45 -2.02 16.02
CA THR A 53 14.19 -3.12 16.65
C THR A 53 15.65 -2.74 16.94
N ILE A 54 16.30 -2.01 16.03
CA ILE A 54 17.67 -1.54 16.20
C ILE A 54 17.74 -0.54 17.35
N LEU A 55 16.87 0.48 17.33
CA LEU A 55 16.87 1.56 18.31
C LEU A 55 16.60 1.08 19.74
N TYR A 56 15.74 0.07 19.94
CA TYR A 56 15.53 -0.55 21.26
C TYR A 56 16.71 -1.40 21.73
N ARG A 57 17.44 -2.05 20.83
CA ARG A 57 18.59 -2.89 21.20
C ARG A 57 19.84 -2.09 21.56
N THR A 58 19.97 -0.88 21.02
CA THR A 58 21.14 -0.02 21.23
C THR A 58 20.96 0.97 22.38
N ASP A 59 19.87 0.86 23.15
CA ASP A 59 19.53 1.74 24.29
C ASP A 59 19.55 3.25 23.92
N GLY A 60 19.29 3.54 22.64
CA GLY A 60 19.34 4.88 22.05
C GLY A 60 20.71 5.55 22.10
N LEU A 61 21.81 4.80 22.25
CA LEU A 61 23.11 5.36 22.59
C LEU A 61 23.79 6.14 21.45
N GLU A 62 23.61 5.82 20.16
CA GLU A 62 24.45 6.48 19.11
C GLU A 62 23.88 6.58 17.69
N ASP A 63 22.59 6.81 17.44
CA ASP A 63 22.28 7.19 16.04
C ASP A 63 21.06 8.10 15.80
N ASP A 64 21.33 9.41 15.81
CA ASP A 64 20.41 10.40 15.28
C ASP A 64 20.06 10.14 13.81
N ALA A 65 20.91 9.45 13.03
CA ALA A 65 20.57 9.05 11.67
C ALA A 65 19.46 8.00 11.66
N HIS A 66 19.56 6.92 12.45
CA HIS A 66 18.48 5.93 12.54
C HIS A 66 17.19 6.53 13.11
N ARG A 67 17.29 7.50 14.04
CA ARG A 67 16.13 8.23 14.55
C ARG A 67 15.46 9.04 13.44
N MET A 68 16.24 9.79 12.69
CA MET A 68 15.75 10.57 11.54
C MET A 68 15.14 9.66 10.48
N GLU A 69 15.75 8.51 10.22
CA GLU A 69 15.26 7.52 9.28
C GLU A 69 13.94 6.91 9.74
N MET A 70 13.79 6.60 11.03
CA MET A 70 12.52 6.10 11.60
C MET A 70 11.40 7.13 11.45
N VAL A 71 11.69 8.41 11.73
CA VAL A 71 10.74 9.52 11.58
C VAL A 71 10.33 9.67 10.11
N LYS A 72 11.31 9.69 9.20
CA LYS A 72 11.06 9.75 7.76
C LYS A 72 10.19 8.58 7.30
N CYS A 73 10.52 7.37 7.71
CA CYS A 73 9.78 6.16 7.36
C CYS A 73 8.33 6.22 7.84
N ALA A 74 8.08 6.71 9.06
CA ALA A 74 6.72 6.91 9.59
C ALA A 74 5.89 7.89 8.74
N TYR A 75 6.48 9.01 8.30
CA TYR A 75 5.80 9.95 7.42
C TYR A 75 5.56 9.40 6.02
N GLU A 76 6.52 8.65 5.46
CA GLU A 76 6.34 7.96 4.19
C GLU A 76 5.18 6.96 4.26
N ILE A 77 5.08 6.17 5.33
CA ILE A 77 3.92 5.30 5.58
C ILE A 77 2.64 6.13 5.63
N GLN A 78 2.61 7.23 6.39
CA GLN A 78 1.42 8.08 6.51
C GLN A 78 0.96 8.64 5.15
N LEU A 79 1.89 9.00 4.26
CA LEU A 79 1.57 9.48 2.91
C LEU A 79 1.02 8.39 1.98
N LEU A 80 1.30 7.12 2.28
CA LEU A 80 0.78 5.98 1.54
C LEU A 80 -0.60 5.55 2.02
N LEU A 81 -1.00 5.96 3.23
CA LEU A 81 -2.26 5.58 3.85
C LEU A 81 -3.37 6.60 3.54
N SER A 82 -4.62 6.13 3.56
CA SER A 82 -5.79 6.98 3.35
C SER A 82 -6.32 7.51 4.67
N PRO A 83 -6.47 8.85 4.84
CA PRO A 83 -7.04 9.41 6.07
C PRO A 83 -8.53 9.10 6.26
N HIS A 84 -9.18 8.51 5.26
CA HIS A 84 -10.61 8.15 5.30
C HIS A 84 -10.85 6.69 5.71
N ASP A 85 -9.81 5.85 5.79
CA ASP A 85 -9.93 4.46 6.24
C ASP A 85 -9.66 4.39 7.76
N PRO A 86 -10.61 3.90 8.59
CA PRO A 86 -10.42 3.81 10.03
C PRO A 86 -9.19 3.00 10.44
N SER A 87 -8.85 1.93 9.71
CA SER A 87 -7.67 1.10 10.04
C SER A 87 -6.36 1.82 9.73
N ASP A 88 -6.35 2.61 8.65
CA ASP A 88 -5.20 3.42 8.27
C ASP A 88 -4.95 4.51 9.33
N ASN A 89 -6.01 5.16 9.80
CA ASN A 89 -5.93 6.13 10.89
C ASN A 89 -5.44 5.48 12.19
N GLU A 90 -5.93 4.28 12.51
CA GLU A 90 -5.47 3.56 13.70
C GLU A 90 -3.97 3.23 13.58
N LEU A 91 -3.50 2.77 12.43
CA LEU A 91 -2.08 2.52 12.20
C LEU A 91 -1.24 3.79 12.36
N ILE A 92 -1.70 4.94 11.81
CA ILE A 92 -1.01 6.22 11.97
C ILE A 92 -0.89 6.62 13.45
N VAL A 93 -1.96 6.43 14.23
CA VAL A 93 -1.97 6.71 15.66
C VAL A 93 -0.96 5.81 16.38
N GLU A 94 -0.95 4.52 16.10
CA GLU A 94 -0.03 3.58 16.73
C GLU A 94 1.44 3.86 16.38
N LEU A 95 1.76 4.18 15.13
CA LEU A 95 3.11 4.59 14.72
C LEU A 95 3.59 5.82 15.49
N ARG A 96 2.68 6.78 15.74
CA ARG A 96 2.99 7.95 16.57
C ARG A 96 3.18 7.58 18.03
N THR A 97 2.31 6.75 18.60
CA THR A 97 2.41 6.28 19.99
C THR A 97 3.72 5.57 20.24
N MET A 98 4.14 4.67 19.34
CA MET A 98 5.41 3.94 19.44
C MET A 98 6.62 4.89 19.37
N ARG A 99 6.57 5.90 18.49
CA ARG A 99 7.62 6.92 18.42
C ARG A 99 7.73 7.72 19.72
N GLU A 100 6.60 8.18 20.25
CA GLU A 100 6.56 8.96 21.50
C GLU A 100 7.04 8.12 22.69
N ALA A 101 6.65 6.84 22.76
CA ALA A 101 7.11 5.92 23.78
C ALA A 101 8.64 5.70 23.70
N TYR A 102 9.19 5.58 22.48
CA TYR A 102 10.64 5.54 22.28
C TYR A 102 11.32 6.84 22.75
N GLU A 103 10.79 8.02 22.40
CA GLU A 103 11.32 9.32 22.84
C GLU A 103 11.32 9.47 24.36
N ARG A 104 10.32 8.91 25.05
CA ARG A 104 10.22 8.86 26.51
C ARG A 104 11.08 7.79 27.17
N ARG A 105 11.73 6.90 26.39
CA ARG A 105 12.43 5.70 26.87
C ARG A 105 11.51 4.78 27.69
N ASP A 106 10.25 4.67 27.28
CA ASP A 106 9.33 3.69 27.86
C ASP A 106 9.83 2.28 27.47
N ALA A 107 10.05 1.42 28.46
CA ALA A 107 10.69 0.11 28.29
C ALA A 107 9.82 -0.92 27.53
N GLU A 108 8.55 -0.60 27.29
CA GLU A 108 7.56 -1.53 26.75
C GLU A 108 6.88 -0.90 25.53
N VAL A 109 7.50 -1.07 24.38
CA VAL A 109 6.86 -0.77 23.09
C VAL A 109 6.54 -2.08 22.39
N ASP A 110 5.24 -2.40 22.41
CA ASP A 110 4.71 -3.58 21.75
C ASP A 110 4.42 -3.27 20.27
N ALA A 111 5.24 -3.85 19.40
CA ALA A 111 5.06 -3.75 17.95
C ALA A 111 3.90 -4.63 17.43
N ALA A 112 3.33 -5.54 18.25
CA ALA A 112 2.33 -6.49 17.80
C ALA A 112 1.09 -5.81 17.21
N LYS A 113 0.66 -4.69 17.81
CA LYS A 113 -0.50 -3.95 17.29
C LYS A 113 -0.21 -3.32 15.92
N VAL A 114 0.96 -2.70 15.73
CA VAL A 114 1.37 -2.17 14.42
C VAL A 114 1.50 -3.28 13.39
N VAL A 115 2.05 -4.44 13.75
CA VAL A 115 2.14 -5.60 12.86
C VAL A 115 0.74 -6.09 12.45
N ALA A 116 -0.18 -6.22 13.40
CA ALA A 116 -1.55 -6.68 13.12
C ALA A 116 -2.30 -5.72 12.18
N LEU A 117 -2.24 -4.41 12.45
CA LEU A 117 -2.85 -3.39 11.60
C LEU A 117 -2.23 -3.38 10.20
N SER A 118 -0.91 -3.46 10.12
CA SER A 118 -0.15 -3.56 8.86
C SER A 118 -0.62 -4.75 8.03
N GLN A 119 -0.69 -5.94 8.63
CA GLN A 119 -1.14 -7.16 7.96
C GLN A 119 -2.59 -7.05 7.48
N ALA A 120 -3.48 -6.46 8.29
CA ALA A 120 -4.88 -6.27 7.92
C ALA A 120 -5.05 -5.31 6.73
N ILE A 121 -4.30 -4.21 6.70
CA ILE A 121 -4.30 -3.25 5.58
C ILE A 121 -3.74 -3.92 4.32
N LEU A 122 -2.60 -4.59 4.44
CA LEU A 122 -1.96 -5.29 3.32
C LEU A 122 -2.87 -6.38 2.73
N TRP A 123 -3.52 -7.16 3.60
CA TRP A 123 -4.46 -8.20 3.19
C TRP A 123 -5.67 -7.64 2.44
N ARG A 124 -6.28 -6.56 2.94
CA ARG A 124 -7.41 -5.90 2.27
C ARG A 124 -7.00 -5.33 0.91
N GLY A 125 -5.81 -4.73 0.82
CA GLY A 125 -5.24 -4.28 -0.45
C GLY A 125 -5.06 -5.42 -1.45
N TRP A 126 -4.51 -6.54 -1.00
CA TRP A 126 -4.36 -7.75 -1.81
C TRP A 126 -5.70 -8.33 -2.28
N ALA A 127 -6.68 -8.41 -1.40
CA ALA A 127 -8.02 -8.89 -1.72
C ALA A 127 -8.67 -8.02 -2.81
N ARG A 128 -8.49 -6.70 -2.75
CA ARG A 128 -8.98 -5.75 -3.75
C ARG A 128 -8.35 -5.98 -5.12
N ILE A 129 -7.03 -6.08 -5.18
CA ILE A 129 -6.29 -6.35 -6.44
C ILE A 129 -6.75 -7.67 -7.05
N THR A 130 -6.90 -8.71 -6.22
CA THR A 130 -7.36 -10.02 -6.67
C THR A 130 -8.78 -9.95 -7.25
N SER A 131 -9.67 -9.16 -6.63
CA SER A 131 -11.02 -8.92 -7.14
C SER A 131 -11.01 -8.16 -8.47
N ASP A 132 -10.12 -7.17 -8.64
CA ASP A 132 -10.04 -6.40 -9.88
C ASP A 132 -9.61 -7.29 -11.06
N ILE A 133 -8.64 -8.19 -10.83
CA ILE A 133 -8.10 -9.08 -11.87
C ILE A 133 -9.10 -10.16 -12.29
N ARG A 134 -9.88 -10.69 -11.35
CA ARG A 134 -10.85 -11.77 -11.63
C ARG A 134 -12.09 -11.28 -12.39
N GLY A 135 -12.32 -9.96 -12.43
CA GLY A 135 -13.56 -9.38 -12.92
C GLY A 135 -14.73 -9.63 -11.97
N PRO A 136 -15.85 -8.89 -12.13
CA PRO A 136 -17.10 -9.13 -11.40
C PRO A 136 -17.76 -10.46 -11.76
#